data_AF-A0A1W9WWW3-F1
#
_entry.id   AF-A0A1W9WWW3-F1
#
_cell.length_a   1.000
_cell.length_b   1.000
_cell.length_c   1.000
_cell.angle_alpha   90.00
_cell.angle_beta   90.00
_cell.angle_gamma   90.00
#
_symmetry.space_group_name_H-M   'P 1'
#
loop_
_entity.id
_entity.type
_entity.pdbx_description
1 polymer ?
#
loop_
_entity_poly.entity_id
_entity_poly.type
_entity_poly.pdbx_seq_one_letter_code
_entity_poly.pdbx_strand_id
1 'polypeptide(L)'
;MKINCRKQVFGAILVVIFATLMIPMAFASKQVSGDEALGIKLAKQAVRADKHWTTTDHSKTEILNKNFKSGDEITQACLSCHTDASMQFEKTIHWTWKVPSEKEGIMNGKAGHAINNFCISGNNMEDKGCIKCHAGWNATKGEVNCLVCHGAEKFNFKEAFEDLEAFAGDDDPDTLEIVKDIYGSIKDATHNITLPKRENCGKCHFNGGGGDGVKHGDLDTSMAQPNKKLDVHMAAEGANFACTRCHTTVEHNIAGRLYTRPASAERKSLIDDDMASKITCESCHSNLPHKNYSKLNDHTDKVACQSCHIPEFARVNPTKMWWDWSKAGDLKDGKPYHIEGPYKKHTYKSIKGEFRWEKNVKPEYFWYNGSFANIGIKDEIDPSAIVEISHPLGNKNDPDSRIAPFKIHRGKQPYDKIRKRMVAPLLSGPNGYWTSFDMKDAITRGNKTLGEPFSGEYDFVETTYAFPTTHMVAPREDALNCSECHIRKNSRLANITGIYLPGRDRSNFIDKIGLIAVLGAFAGVMLHGLGRFFTRNGKEE
;
A
#
# COMPACT_ATOMS: atom_id res chain seq x y z
N MET A 1 50.40 -24.22 66.11
CA MET A 1 49.20 -23.45 65.71
C MET A 1 49.53 -22.53 64.52
N LYS A 2 49.73 -23.11 63.33
CA LYS A 2 49.93 -22.41 62.05
C LYS A 2 49.78 -23.49 60.98
N ILE A 3 48.80 -23.33 60.09
CA ILE A 3 48.54 -23.96 58.77
C ILE A 3 47.01 -23.98 58.63
N ASN A 4 46.40 -22.82 58.38
CA ASN A 4 45.06 -22.79 57.80
C ASN A 4 44.76 -21.51 56.99
N CYS A 5 45.79 -20.71 56.67
CA CYS A 5 45.60 -19.43 55.96
C CYS A 5 45.86 -19.53 54.44
N ARG A 6 46.30 -20.68 53.92
CA ARG A 6 46.70 -20.82 52.49
C ARG A 6 45.63 -21.38 51.55
N LYS A 7 44.56 -22.01 52.05
CA LYS A 7 43.49 -22.60 51.21
C LYS A 7 42.35 -21.63 50.89
N GLN A 8 42.08 -20.62 51.72
CA GLN A 8 41.03 -19.64 51.46
C GLN A 8 41.44 -18.54 50.46
N VAL A 9 42.74 -18.27 50.33
CA VAL A 9 43.25 -17.25 49.39
C VAL A 9 43.19 -17.75 47.93
N PHE A 10 43.40 -19.04 47.68
CA PHE A 10 43.33 -19.60 46.32
C PHE A 10 41.90 -19.74 45.78
N GLY A 11 40.92 -20.04 46.64
CA GLY A 11 39.50 -20.08 46.26
C GLY A 11 38.93 -18.70 45.93
N ALA A 12 39.32 -17.68 46.69
CA ALA A 12 38.90 -16.30 46.46
C ALA A 12 39.50 -15.70 45.16
N ILE A 13 40.76 -16.04 44.83
CA ILE A 13 41.41 -15.56 43.60
C ILE A 13 40.79 -16.19 42.34
N LEU A 14 40.38 -17.46 42.38
CA LEU A 14 39.74 -18.10 41.22
C LEU A 14 38.32 -17.57 40.95
N VAL A 15 37.56 -17.23 42.00
CA VAL A 15 36.21 -16.65 41.86
C VAL A 15 36.26 -15.21 41.33
N VAL A 16 37.29 -14.45 41.69
CA VAL A 16 37.51 -13.09 41.15
C VAL A 16 37.97 -13.13 39.69
N ILE A 17 38.76 -14.13 39.28
CA ILE A 17 39.16 -14.31 37.86
C ILE A 17 37.98 -14.79 36.99
N PHE A 18 37.09 -15.65 37.52
CA PHE A 18 35.90 -16.09 36.78
C PHE A 18 34.80 -15.01 36.71
N ALA A 19 34.69 -14.14 37.72
CA ALA A 19 33.77 -13.01 37.72
C ALA A 19 34.25 -11.84 36.83
N THR A 20 35.56 -11.68 36.62
CA THR A 20 36.12 -10.64 35.73
C THR A 20 36.15 -11.04 34.26
N LEU A 21 36.07 -12.33 33.94
CA LEU A 21 35.94 -12.85 32.55
C LEU A 21 34.49 -12.85 32.01
N MET A 22 33.49 -12.51 32.84
CA MET A 22 32.06 -12.47 32.48
C MET A 22 31.47 -11.05 32.43
N ILE A 23 32.30 -10.02 32.58
CA ILE A 23 31.88 -8.65 32.28
C ILE A 23 32.18 -8.42 30.79
N PRO A 24 31.19 -8.22 29.91
CA PRO A 24 31.49 -7.70 28.59
C PRO A 24 32.13 -6.33 28.83
N MET A 25 33.43 -6.21 28.55
CA MET A 25 34.06 -4.90 28.35
C MET A 25 33.39 -4.30 27.13
N ALA A 26 32.27 -3.61 27.37
CA ALA A 26 31.78 -2.56 26.51
C ALA A 26 32.85 -1.47 26.56
N PHE A 27 33.90 -1.64 25.77
CA PHE A 27 34.57 -0.48 25.19
C PHE A 27 33.49 0.22 24.38
N ALA A 28 32.84 1.19 25.02
CA ALA A 28 32.17 2.25 24.32
C ALA A 28 33.24 2.95 23.48
N SER A 29 33.46 2.45 22.27
CA SER A 29 34.15 3.21 21.24
C SER A 29 33.36 4.49 21.13
N LYS A 30 33.93 5.58 21.65
CA LYS A 30 33.40 6.92 21.55
C LYS A 30 33.05 7.11 20.08
N GLN A 31 31.75 7.20 19.85
CA GLN A 31 31.14 7.24 18.54
C GLN A 31 31.74 8.44 17.81
N VAL A 32 32.71 8.20 16.92
CA VAL A 32 33.04 9.17 15.90
C VAL A 32 31.83 9.11 14.98
N SER A 33 30.84 9.95 15.25
CA SER A 33 29.91 10.39 14.23
C SER A 33 30.79 10.97 13.14
N GLY A 34 31.07 10.17 12.10
CA GLY A 34 31.68 10.69 10.89
C GLY A 34 30.81 11.86 10.47
N ASP A 35 31.37 13.07 10.54
CA ASP A 35 30.69 14.27 10.09
C ASP A 35 30.13 13.96 8.70
N GLU A 36 28.82 14.19 8.56
CA GLU A 36 28.16 14.02 7.28
C GLU A 36 28.92 14.84 6.25
N ALA A 37 29.42 14.18 5.19
CA ALA A 37 30.23 14.82 4.17
C ALA A 37 29.52 16.11 3.70
N LEU A 38 30.27 17.21 3.62
CA LEU A 38 29.72 18.54 3.33
C LEU A 38 28.82 18.52 2.08
N GLY A 39 29.19 17.75 1.05
CA GLY A 39 28.37 17.56 -0.15
C GLY A 39 26.99 16.95 0.13
N ILE A 40 26.88 15.98 1.04
CA ILE A 40 25.58 15.40 1.45
C ILE A 40 24.77 16.41 2.25
N LYS A 41 25.42 17.16 3.16
CA LYS A 41 24.76 18.21 3.94
C LYS A 41 24.20 19.31 3.03
N LEU A 42 24.99 19.76 2.05
CA LEU A 42 24.59 20.74 1.05
C LEU A 42 23.48 20.20 0.13
N ALA A 43 23.56 18.95 -0.31
CA ALA A 43 22.51 18.31 -1.11
C ALA A 43 21.19 18.20 -0.33
N LYS A 44 21.24 17.83 0.96
CA LYS A 44 20.06 17.80 1.85
C LYS A 44 19.46 19.20 2.06
N GLN A 45 20.30 20.23 2.17
CA GLN A 45 19.85 21.62 2.29
C GLN A 45 19.23 22.13 0.97
N ALA A 46 19.83 21.82 -0.18
CA ALA A 46 19.31 22.19 -1.49
C ALA A 46 17.94 21.54 -1.77
N VAL A 47 17.77 20.24 -1.46
CA VAL A 47 16.48 19.54 -1.64
C VAL A 47 15.40 20.06 -0.67
N ARG A 48 15.77 20.48 0.54
CA ARG A 48 14.82 21.11 1.49
C ARG A 48 14.40 22.53 1.07
N ALA A 49 15.27 23.23 0.36
CA ALA A 49 15.05 24.60 -0.08
C ALA A 49 14.45 24.71 -1.50
N ASP A 50 14.15 23.57 -2.13
CA ASP A 50 13.70 23.52 -3.52
C ASP A 50 12.26 24.06 -3.66
N LYS A 51 12.14 25.38 -3.61
CA LYS A 51 11.02 26.10 -4.22
C LYS A 51 11.19 25.92 -5.73
N HIS A 52 10.59 24.88 -6.28
CA HIS A 52 10.54 24.71 -7.73
C HIS A 52 9.99 25.99 -8.36
N TRP A 53 10.80 26.63 -9.20
CA TRP A 53 10.37 27.79 -9.96
C TRP A 53 9.42 27.30 -11.06
N THR A 54 8.17 27.79 -11.03
CA THR A 54 7.26 27.60 -12.16
C THR A 54 7.65 28.58 -13.25
N THR A 55 7.65 28.13 -14.50
CA THR A 55 7.95 29.00 -15.64
C THR A 55 6.73 29.83 -16.08
N THR A 56 5.56 29.55 -15.51
CA THR A 56 4.28 30.17 -15.85
C THR A 56 3.55 30.61 -14.59
N ASP A 57 2.95 31.80 -14.67
CA ASP A 57 2.00 32.35 -13.71
C ASP A 57 0.62 32.38 -14.37
N HIS A 58 -0.23 31.42 -14.01
CA HIS A 58 -1.53 31.23 -14.65
C HIS A 58 -2.48 32.40 -14.41
N SER A 59 -2.29 33.18 -13.33
CA SER A 59 -3.08 34.40 -13.08
C SER A 59 -2.85 35.51 -14.11
N LYS A 60 -1.72 35.47 -14.82
CA LYS A 60 -1.36 36.41 -15.88
C LYS A 60 -1.74 35.93 -17.28
N THR A 61 -2.36 34.75 -17.38
CA THR A 61 -2.69 34.14 -18.67
C THR A 61 -4.07 34.60 -19.12
N GLU A 62 -4.13 35.41 -20.19
CA GLU A 62 -5.38 36.05 -20.65
C GLU A 62 -6.50 35.05 -20.95
N ILE A 63 -6.19 33.88 -21.53
CA ILE A 63 -7.20 32.87 -21.87
C ILE A 63 -7.90 32.29 -20.63
N LEU A 64 -7.29 32.35 -19.44
CA LEU A 64 -7.88 31.91 -18.17
C LEU A 64 -8.77 32.96 -17.51
N ASN A 65 -8.77 34.20 -18.00
CA ASN A 65 -9.64 35.26 -17.49
C ASN A 65 -11.08 35.20 -18.01
N LYS A 66 -11.40 34.20 -18.85
CA LYS A 66 -12.72 33.99 -19.45
C LYS A 66 -13.72 33.44 -18.42
N ASN A 67 -14.99 33.70 -18.68
CA ASN A 67 -16.11 33.11 -17.93
C ASN A 67 -16.40 31.72 -18.49
N PHE A 68 -15.76 30.70 -17.92
CA PHE A 68 -15.93 29.30 -18.33
C PHE A 68 -17.30 28.76 -17.95
N LYS A 69 -17.95 28.07 -18.89
CA LYS A 69 -19.27 27.43 -18.70
C LYS A 69 -19.18 25.93 -18.45
N SER A 70 -18.01 25.34 -18.70
CA SER A 70 -17.78 23.92 -18.46
C SER A 70 -16.32 23.63 -18.16
N GLY A 71 -16.08 22.44 -17.58
CA GLY A 71 -14.73 21.95 -17.37
C GLY A 71 -13.98 21.70 -18.69
N ASP A 72 -14.68 21.29 -19.74
CA ASP A 72 -14.07 21.05 -21.05
C ASP A 72 -13.51 22.35 -21.63
N GLU A 73 -14.20 23.49 -21.46
CA GLU A 73 -13.67 24.80 -21.87
C GLU A 73 -12.40 25.19 -21.09
N ILE A 74 -12.33 24.86 -19.79
CA ILE A 74 -11.11 25.05 -18.99
C ILE A 74 -9.97 24.22 -19.57
N THR A 75 -10.21 22.94 -19.87
CA THR A 75 -9.17 22.08 -20.44
C THR A 75 -8.72 22.60 -21.81
N GLN A 76 -9.63 23.02 -22.67
CA GLN A 76 -9.28 23.61 -23.97
C GLN A 76 -8.43 24.88 -23.82
N ALA A 77 -8.69 25.72 -22.80
CA ALA A 77 -7.82 26.83 -22.48
C ALA A 77 -6.41 26.38 -22.05
N CYS A 78 -6.30 25.36 -21.21
CA CYS A 78 -5.00 24.78 -20.82
C CYS A 78 -4.22 24.22 -22.04
N LEU A 79 -4.92 23.56 -22.96
CA LEU A 79 -4.31 22.94 -24.15
C LEU A 79 -3.80 23.94 -25.18
N SER A 80 -4.18 25.22 -25.08
CA SER A 80 -3.59 26.29 -25.91
C SER A 80 -2.09 26.49 -25.65
N CYS A 81 -1.59 26.07 -24.47
CA CYS A 81 -0.17 26.09 -24.12
C CYS A 81 0.41 24.69 -23.84
N HIS A 82 -0.40 23.76 -23.33
CA HIS A 82 0.00 22.39 -22.97
C HIS A 82 -0.49 21.36 -24.00
N THR A 83 -0.16 21.58 -25.27
CA THR A 83 -0.76 20.88 -26.43
C THR A 83 -0.77 19.35 -26.32
N ASP A 84 0.31 18.78 -25.78
CA ASP A 84 0.50 17.32 -25.75
C ASP A 84 0.02 16.68 -24.44
N ALA A 85 -0.30 17.47 -23.41
CA ALA A 85 -0.53 16.98 -22.06
C ALA A 85 -1.75 16.05 -21.98
N SER A 86 -2.87 16.41 -22.64
CA SER A 86 -4.06 15.54 -22.68
C SER A 86 -3.73 14.23 -23.40
N MET A 87 -3.17 14.30 -24.61
CA MET A 87 -2.80 13.12 -25.41
C MET A 87 -1.83 12.19 -24.69
N GLN A 88 -0.85 12.73 -23.94
CA GLN A 88 0.04 11.94 -23.10
C GLN A 88 -0.73 11.22 -22.00
N PHE A 89 -1.59 11.93 -21.27
CA PHE A 89 -2.36 11.38 -20.16
C PHE A 89 -3.39 10.34 -20.60
N GLU A 90 -4.03 10.55 -21.75
CA GLU A 90 -5.04 9.64 -22.31
C GLU A 90 -4.50 8.25 -22.64
N LYS A 91 -3.20 8.14 -22.89
CA LYS A 91 -2.51 6.86 -23.12
C LYS A 91 -2.24 6.09 -21.82
N THR A 92 -2.48 6.69 -20.66
CA THR A 92 -2.17 6.09 -19.36
C THR A 92 -3.36 5.32 -18.78
N ILE A 93 -3.08 4.44 -17.81
CA ILE A 93 -4.13 3.75 -17.08
C ILE A 93 -5.02 4.70 -16.28
N HIS A 94 -4.57 5.90 -15.90
CA HIS A 94 -5.39 6.85 -15.14
C HIS A 94 -6.55 7.40 -15.97
N TRP A 95 -6.40 7.39 -17.30
CA TRP A 95 -7.47 7.65 -18.25
C TRP A 95 -8.22 6.39 -18.66
N THR A 96 -7.53 5.38 -19.20
CA THR A 96 -8.24 4.24 -19.81
C THR A 96 -8.89 3.30 -18.81
N TRP A 97 -8.38 3.26 -17.57
CA TRP A 97 -8.67 2.23 -16.56
C TRP A 97 -8.55 0.79 -17.07
N LYS A 98 -7.82 0.58 -18.17
CA LYS A 98 -7.68 -0.71 -18.85
C LYS A 98 -6.22 -1.05 -19.02
N VAL A 99 -5.92 -2.33 -18.89
CA VAL A 99 -4.58 -2.89 -19.09
C VAL A 99 -4.75 -4.21 -19.85
N PRO A 100 -4.11 -4.41 -21.00
CA PRO A 100 -4.15 -5.70 -21.69
C PRO A 100 -3.55 -6.79 -20.80
N SER A 101 -4.22 -7.95 -20.73
CA SER A 101 -3.69 -9.15 -20.09
C SER A 101 -2.78 -9.91 -21.07
N GLU A 102 -1.93 -10.79 -20.54
CA GLU A 102 -1.19 -11.77 -21.37
C GLU A 102 -2.14 -12.82 -21.99
N LYS A 103 -3.30 -13.05 -21.36
CA LYS A 103 -4.34 -13.93 -21.90
C LYS A 103 -5.12 -13.19 -23.00
N GLU A 104 -5.16 -13.78 -24.20
CA GLU A 104 -5.90 -13.25 -25.34
C GLU A 104 -7.38 -13.00 -24.99
N GLY A 105 -7.93 -11.88 -25.44
CA GLY A 105 -9.33 -11.50 -25.20
C GLY A 105 -9.64 -11.04 -23.76
N ILE A 106 -8.65 -10.94 -22.87
CA ILE A 106 -8.82 -10.43 -21.51
C ILE A 106 -8.21 -9.03 -21.37
N MET A 107 -9.05 -8.07 -21.02
CA MET A 107 -8.66 -6.72 -20.63
C MET A 107 -8.77 -6.60 -19.11
N ASN A 108 -7.65 -6.42 -18.40
CA ASN A 108 -7.63 -6.10 -16.98
C ASN A 108 -7.88 -4.60 -16.72
N GLY A 109 -7.85 -4.20 -15.45
CA GLY A 109 -8.06 -2.81 -15.01
C GLY A 109 -9.48 -2.53 -14.53
N LYS A 110 -9.68 -1.37 -13.89
CA LYS A 110 -10.93 -0.98 -13.23
C LYS A 110 -12.13 -0.88 -14.19
N ALA A 111 -11.89 -0.61 -15.47
CA ALA A 111 -12.90 -0.58 -16.53
C ALA A 111 -12.89 -1.86 -17.41
N GLY A 112 -12.06 -2.84 -17.09
CA GLY A 112 -11.98 -4.12 -17.79
C GLY A 112 -12.71 -5.25 -17.06
N HIS A 113 -12.24 -6.47 -17.30
CA HIS A 113 -12.73 -7.73 -16.72
C HIS A 113 -12.18 -8.00 -15.31
N ALA A 114 -11.22 -7.20 -14.83
CA ALA A 114 -10.68 -7.35 -13.49
C ALA A 114 -11.71 -6.90 -12.45
N ILE A 115 -11.83 -7.67 -11.36
CA ILE A 115 -12.74 -7.39 -10.25
C ILE A 115 -11.99 -7.23 -8.94
N ASN A 116 -12.68 -6.77 -7.91
CA ASN A 116 -12.25 -6.85 -6.51
C ASN A 116 -13.39 -7.37 -5.64
N ASN A 117 -13.14 -7.53 -4.34
CA ASN A 117 -14.16 -7.89 -3.35
C ASN A 117 -14.64 -6.70 -2.50
N PHE A 118 -14.61 -5.50 -3.07
CA PHE A 118 -15.21 -4.28 -2.51
C PHE A 118 -16.46 -3.90 -3.31
N CYS A 119 -16.35 -2.93 -4.21
CA CYS A 119 -17.41 -2.52 -5.14
C CYS A 119 -17.45 -3.38 -6.41
N ILE A 120 -16.71 -4.49 -6.44
CA ILE A 120 -16.70 -5.50 -7.51
C ILE A 120 -16.09 -5.01 -8.81
N SER A 121 -16.75 -4.13 -9.57
CA SER A 121 -16.33 -3.70 -10.91
C SER A 121 -16.62 -2.22 -11.16
N GLY A 122 -15.83 -1.60 -12.05
CA GLY A 122 -16.16 -0.29 -12.62
C GLY A 122 -17.09 -0.36 -13.83
N ASN A 123 -17.47 -1.57 -14.29
CA ASN A 123 -18.45 -1.82 -15.34
C ASN A 123 -18.19 -1.01 -16.62
N ASN A 124 -16.95 -1.07 -17.13
CA ASN A 124 -16.53 -0.27 -18.30
C ASN A 124 -16.83 1.24 -18.17
N MET A 125 -16.68 1.77 -16.95
CA MET A 125 -17.02 3.16 -16.59
C MET A 125 -18.51 3.52 -16.66
N GLU A 126 -19.42 2.55 -16.62
CA GLU A 126 -20.86 2.83 -16.52
C GLU A 126 -21.33 2.99 -15.06
N ASP A 127 -20.56 2.47 -14.09
CA ASP A 127 -20.88 2.62 -12.67
C ASP A 127 -20.55 4.04 -12.15
N LYS A 128 -21.57 4.89 -12.03
CA LYS A 128 -21.41 6.35 -11.76
C LYS A 128 -20.72 6.68 -10.42
N GLY A 129 -20.87 5.83 -9.42
CA GLY A 129 -20.19 5.93 -8.13
C GLY A 129 -18.69 5.76 -8.26
N CYS A 130 -18.24 4.96 -9.23
CA CYS A 130 -16.82 4.74 -9.50
C CYS A 130 -16.16 5.90 -10.25
N ILE A 131 -16.89 6.54 -11.18
CA ILE A 131 -16.42 7.62 -12.07
C ILE A 131 -16.01 8.88 -11.30
N LYS A 132 -16.51 9.08 -10.08
CA LYS A 132 -16.08 10.19 -9.21
C LYS A 132 -14.57 10.25 -8.97
N CYS A 133 -13.86 9.13 -9.18
CA CYS A 133 -12.41 9.03 -9.10
C CYS A 133 -11.69 9.04 -10.46
N HIS A 134 -12.41 9.29 -11.56
CA HIS A 134 -11.83 9.40 -12.89
C HIS A 134 -11.28 10.81 -13.12
N ALA A 135 -10.19 10.93 -13.86
CA ALA A 135 -9.51 12.19 -14.13
C ALA A 135 -10.05 12.92 -15.37
N GLY A 136 -11.35 12.80 -15.64
CA GLY A 136 -12.02 13.45 -16.77
C GLY A 136 -13.30 14.12 -16.29
N TRP A 137 -13.71 15.20 -16.96
CA TRP A 137 -14.90 15.96 -16.58
C TRP A 137 -16.18 15.12 -16.69
N ASN A 138 -16.26 14.26 -17.70
CA ASN A 138 -17.34 13.30 -17.90
C ASN A 138 -16.77 11.91 -18.27
N ALA A 139 -16.02 11.30 -17.35
CA ALA A 139 -15.26 10.08 -17.64
C ALA A 139 -14.38 10.27 -18.89
N THR A 140 -14.51 9.37 -19.87
CA THR A 140 -13.84 9.46 -21.18
C THR A 140 -14.69 10.09 -22.27
N LYS A 141 -15.89 10.61 -21.94
CA LYS A 141 -16.78 11.29 -22.91
C LYS A 141 -16.54 12.80 -22.96
N GLY A 142 -15.91 13.37 -21.94
CA GLY A 142 -15.44 14.75 -21.91
C GLY A 142 -13.92 14.82 -21.90
N GLU A 143 -13.38 16.02 -21.73
CA GLU A 143 -11.94 16.28 -21.70
C GLU A 143 -11.27 15.81 -20.40
N VAL A 144 -9.94 15.69 -20.43
CA VAL A 144 -9.11 15.44 -19.24
C VAL A 144 -9.31 16.59 -18.24
N ASN A 145 -9.61 16.26 -16.98
CA ASN A 145 -9.67 17.24 -15.91
C ASN A 145 -8.28 17.48 -15.34
N CYS A 146 -7.53 18.42 -15.91
CA CYS A 146 -6.18 18.77 -15.47
C CYS A 146 -6.13 19.19 -13.98
N LEU A 147 -7.19 19.86 -13.50
CA LEU A 147 -7.25 20.44 -12.16
C LEU A 147 -7.46 19.41 -11.05
N VAL A 148 -7.89 18.17 -11.38
CA VAL A 148 -7.99 17.11 -10.37
C VAL A 148 -6.62 16.79 -9.75
N CYS A 149 -5.56 16.88 -10.56
CA CYS A 149 -4.18 16.64 -10.16
C CYS A 149 -3.43 17.94 -9.86
N HIS A 150 -3.72 19.01 -10.60
CA HIS A 150 -2.92 20.25 -10.57
C HIS A 150 -3.59 21.43 -9.85
N GLY A 151 -4.86 21.34 -9.47
CA GLY A 151 -5.51 22.39 -8.68
C GLY A 151 -4.87 22.49 -7.30
N ALA A 152 -4.47 23.70 -6.90
CA ALA A 152 -3.80 23.91 -5.62
C ALA A 152 -4.74 23.76 -4.41
N GLU A 153 -6.04 23.95 -4.63
CA GLU A 153 -7.10 23.89 -3.64
C GLU A 153 -8.30 23.08 -4.16
N LYS A 154 -9.14 22.64 -3.21
CA LYS A 154 -10.34 21.87 -3.55
C LYS A 154 -11.45 22.83 -3.99
N PHE A 155 -11.88 22.70 -5.23
CA PHE A 155 -13.03 23.43 -5.76
C PHE A 155 -14.08 22.46 -6.34
N ASN A 156 -15.37 22.76 -6.13
CA ASN A 156 -16.47 21.95 -6.65
C ASN A 156 -16.98 22.52 -7.98
N PHE A 157 -16.19 22.32 -9.04
CA PHE A 157 -16.56 22.75 -10.40
C PHE A 157 -17.93 22.22 -10.83
N LYS A 158 -18.30 21.01 -10.41
CA LYS A 158 -19.58 20.42 -10.82
C LYS A 158 -20.75 21.27 -10.30
N GLU A 159 -20.75 21.55 -9.01
CA GLU A 159 -21.79 22.38 -8.37
C GLU A 159 -21.80 23.79 -8.96
N ALA A 160 -20.62 24.41 -9.12
CA ALA A 160 -20.50 25.73 -9.74
C ALA A 160 -21.13 25.79 -11.14
N PHE A 161 -20.90 24.79 -11.99
CA PHE A 161 -21.50 24.76 -13.34
C PHE A 161 -23.00 24.41 -13.32
N GLU A 162 -23.45 23.52 -12.42
CA GLU A 162 -24.88 23.23 -12.24
C GLU A 162 -25.66 24.48 -11.78
N ASP A 163 -25.08 25.27 -10.87
CA ASP A 163 -25.67 26.53 -10.40
C ASP A 163 -25.71 27.58 -11.52
N LEU A 164 -24.61 27.74 -12.28
CA LEU A 164 -24.59 28.65 -13.44
C LEU A 164 -25.63 28.28 -14.50
N GLU A 165 -25.87 26.99 -14.72
CA GLU A 165 -26.92 26.52 -15.62
C GLU A 165 -28.32 26.82 -15.06
N ALA A 166 -28.53 26.63 -13.75
CA ALA A 166 -29.80 26.91 -13.09
C ALA A 166 -30.17 28.41 -13.11
N PHE A 167 -29.18 29.30 -13.01
CA PHE A 167 -29.36 30.75 -13.08
C PHE A 167 -29.36 31.32 -14.51
N ALA A 168 -29.23 30.46 -15.53
CA ALA A 168 -29.12 30.93 -16.90
C ALA A 168 -30.41 31.64 -17.37
N GLY A 169 -30.28 32.93 -17.72
CA GLY A 169 -31.39 33.75 -18.22
C GLY A 169 -32.23 34.42 -17.14
N ASP A 170 -31.87 34.28 -15.87
CA ASP A 170 -32.40 35.08 -14.77
C ASP A 170 -31.75 36.49 -14.79
N ASP A 171 -32.58 37.52 -14.73
CA ASP A 171 -32.18 38.93 -14.73
C ASP A 171 -32.29 39.61 -13.37
N ASP A 172 -32.64 38.85 -12.32
CA ASP A 172 -32.66 39.34 -10.95
C ASP A 172 -31.27 39.83 -10.49
N PRO A 173 -31.15 41.05 -9.93
CA PRO A 173 -29.87 41.60 -9.50
C PRO A 173 -29.10 40.73 -8.50
N ASP A 174 -29.80 40.05 -7.59
CA ASP A 174 -29.18 39.20 -6.58
C ASP A 174 -28.64 37.92 -7.25
N THR A 175 -29.38 37.34 -8.21
CA THR A 175 -28.90 36.22 -9.02
C THR A 175 -27.66 36.60 -9.84
N LEU A 176 -27.64 37.80 -10.44
CA LEU A 176 -26.48 38.29 -11.20
C LEU A 176 -25.23 38.48 -10.33
N GLU A 177 -25.39 38.91 -9.07
CA GLU A 177 -24.30 38.99 -8.10
C GLU A 177 -23.74 37.60 -7.77
N ILE A 178 -24.61 36.62 -7.51
CA ILE A 178 -24.22 35.22 -7.26
C ILE A 178 -23.44 34.65 -8.46
N VAL A 179 -23.93 34.85 -9.69
CA VAL A 179 -23.26 34.39 -10.91
C VAL A 179 -21.87 34.99 -11.03
N LYS A 180 -21.70 36.28 -10.70
CA LYS A 180 -20.39 36.95 -10.71
C LYS A 180 -19.43 36.34 -9.70
N ASP A 181 -19.91 36.02 -8.49
CA ASP A 181 -19.10 35.38 -7.45
C ASP A 181 -18.69 33.95 -7.81
N ILE A 182 -19.58 33.20 -8.48
CA ILE A 182 -19.25 31.85 -8.99
C ILE A 182 -18.15 31.95 -10.05
N TYR A 183 -18.25 32.87 -11.02
CA TYR A 183 -17.19 33.09 -12.01
C TYR A 183 -15.88 33.55 -11.36
N GLY A 184 -15.93 34.40 -10.33
CA GLY A 184 -14.77 34.77 -9.53
C GLY A 184 -14.08 33.56 -8.90
N SER A 185 -14.86 32.67 -8.29
CA SER A 185 -14.36 31.46 -7.64
C SER A 185 -13.76 30.46 -8.64
N ILE A 186 -14.38 30.29 -9.82
CA ILE A 186 -13.83 29.48 -10.92
C ILE A 186 -12.49 30.06 -11.39
N LYS A 187 -12.41 31.38 -11.51
CA LYS A 187 -11.18 32.08 -11.91
C LYS A 187 -10.06 31.88 -10.90
N ASP A 188 -10.34 32.03 -9.61
CA ASP A 188 -9.35 31.79 -8.57
C ASP A 188 -8.83 30.34 -8.60
N ALA A 189 -9.73 29.37 -8.80
CA ALA A 189 -9.36 27.96 -8.91
C ALA A 189 -8.52 27.64 -10.17
N THR A 190 -8.80 28.30 -11.30
CA THR A 190 -8.06 28.11 -12.57
C THR A 190 -6.74 28.89 -12.61
N HIS A 191 -6.61 29.97 -11.83
CA HIS A 191 -5.35 30.69 -11.66
C HIS A 191 -4.39 30.00 -10.69
N ASN A 192 -4.91 29.25 -9.71
CA ASN A 192 -4.11 28.60 -8.68
C ASN A 192 -3.76 27.15 -9.04
N ILE A 193 -2.82 27.00 -9.97
CA ILE A 193 -2.33 25.71 -10.49
C ILE A 193 -0.94 25.40 -9.92
N THR A 194 -0.71 24.15 -9.54
CA THR A 194 0.52 23.70 -8.88
C THR A 194 0.93 22.28 -9.30
N LEU A 195 2.11 21.84 -8.84
CA LEU A 195 2.49 20.43 -8.94
C LEU A 195 1.64 19.59 -7.97
N PRO A 196 1.27 18.35 -8.33
CA PRO A 196 0.38 17.55 -7.51
C PRO A 196 0.89 17.37 -6.07
N LYS A 197 0.05 17.74 -5.11
CA LYS A 197 0.24 17.47 -3.68
C LYS A 197 -0.35 16.09 -3.33
N ARG A 198 -0.05 15.59 -2.12
CA ARG A 198 -0.62 14.32 -1.63
C ARG A 198 -2.14 14.33 -1.61
N GLU A 199 -2.76 15.47 -1.32
CA GLU A 199 -4.22 15.64 -1.31
C GLU A 199 -4.86 15.44 -2.69
N ASN A 200 -4.19 15.86 -3.76
CA ASN A 200 -4.67 15.68 -5.14
C ASN A 200 -4.77 14.19 -5.48
N CYS A 201 -3.69 13.43 -5.24
CA CYS A 201 -3.69 11.97 -5.40
C CYS A 201 -4.70 11.31 -4.45
N GLY A 202 -4.74 11.80 -3.21
CA GLY A 202 -5.57 11.34 -2.12
C GLY A 202 -7.06 11.44 -2.37
N LYS A 203 -7.52 12.42 -3.15
CA LYS A 203 -8.93 12.57 -3.56
C LYS A 203 -9.53 11.23 -4.02
N CYS A 204 -8.74 10.45 -4.77
CA CYS A 204 -9.12 9.13 -5.26
C CYS A 204 -8.49 7.99 -4.44
N HIS A 205 -7.20 8.09 -4.11
CA HIS A 205 -6.44 6.97 -3.53
C HIS A 205 -6.75 6.72 -2.04
N PHE A 206 -7.14 7.75 -1.28
CA PHE A 206 -7.49 7.62 0.14
C PHE A 206 -8.93 7.10 0.33
N ASN A 207 -9.81 7.36 -0.65
CA ASN A 207 -11.25 7.11 -0.55
C ASN A 207 -11.76 5.88 -1.33
N GLY A 208 -10.84 5.06 -1.85
CA GLY A 208 -11.18 3.87 -2.62
C GLY A 208 -12.02 2.86 -1.83
N GLY A 209 -12.91 2.12 -2.49
CA GLY A 209 -13.78 1.13 -1.82
C GLY A 209 -15.01 1.73 -1.12
N GLY A 210 -15.32 3.01 -1.40
CA GLY A 210 -16.55 3.68 -0.95
C GLY A 210 -16.40 4.48 0.33
N GLY A 211 -15.19 4.90 0.68
CA GLY A 211 -14.91 5.81 1.80
C GLY A 211 -13.43 5.91 2.13
N ASP A 212 -13.09 6.82 3.04
CA ASP A 212 -11.73 7.03 3.53
C ASP A 212 -11.16 5.83 4.30
N GLY A 213 -9.93 5.43 3.97
CA GLY A 213 -9.18 4.35 4.60
C GLY A 213 -9.71 2.94 4.34
N VAL A 214 -10.73 2.78 3.49
CA VAL A 214 -11.47 1.51 3.35
C VAL A 214 -10.67 0.43 2.63
N LYS A 215 -9.99 0.79 1.53
CA LYS A 215 -9.44 -0.18 0.58
C LYS A 215 -7.98 -0.58 0.81
N HIS A 216 -7.02 0.32 0.72
CA HIS A 216 -5.59 -0.04 0.86
C HIS A 216 -5.17 -0.21 2.32
N GLY A 217 -5.69 0.66 3.20
CA GLY A 217 -5.39 0.64 4.63
C GLY A 217 -4.05 1.28 5.01
N ASP A 218 -3.09 1.38 4.09
CA ASP A 218 -1.85 2.17 4.24
C ASP A 218 -1.92 3.55 3.55
N LEU A 219 -3.07 3.89 2.96
CA LEU A 219 -3.38 5.19 2.37
C LEU A 219 -4.78 5.64 2.79
N ASP A 220 -4.83 6.76 3.50
CA ASP A 220 -6.04 7.42 4.00
C ASP A 220 -5.79 8.94 4.16
N THR A 221 -6.83 9.71 4.49
CA THR A 221 -6.73 11.19 4.58
C THR A 221 -5.64 11.72 5.52
N SER A 222 -5.22 10.96 6.53
CA SER A 222 -4.10 11.34 7.41
C SER A 222 -2.76 11.45 6.67
N MET A 223 -2.65 10.87 5.48
CA MET A 223 -1.47 10.94 4.62
C MET A 223 -1.36 12.28 3.86
N ALA A 224 -2.36 13.18 3.98
CA ALA A 224 -2.23 14.55 3.49
C ALA A 224 -1.08 15.30 4.20
N GLN A 225 -1.05 15.21 5.53
CA GLN A 225 -0.02 15.81 6.38
C GLN A 225 0.35 14.86 7.53
N PRO A 226 1.00 13.72 7.22
CA PRO A 226 1.32 12.72 8.24
C PRO A 226 2.46 13.24 9.11
N ASN A 227 2.55 12.71 10.34
CA ASN A 227 3.75 12.86 11.15
C ASN A 227 4.75 11.72 10.87
N LYS A 228 5.97 11.85 11.41
CA LYS A 228 7.05 10.87 11.24
C LYS A 228 6.71 9.47 11.76
N LYS A 229 5.86 9.37 12.78
CA LYS A 229 5.42 8.07 13.31
C LYS A 229 4.55 7.32 12.29
N LEU A 230 3.74 8.05 11.53
CA LEU A 230 2.84 7.50 10.52
C LEU A 230 3.54 7.19 9.19
N ASP A 231 4.42 8.05 8.70
CA ASP A 231 5.23 7.74 7.52
C ASP A 231 6.49 8.60 7.49
N VAL A 232 7.66 7.98 7.56
CA VAL A 232 8.94 8.72 7.62
C VAL A 232 9.29 9.48 6.35
N HIS A 233 8.76 9.08 5.19
CA HIS A 233 9.04 9.71 3.91
C HIS A 233 8.10 10.90 3.66
N MET A 234 6.82 10.73 3.97
CA MET A 234 5.78 11.74 3.75
C MET A 234 5.59 12.70 4.93
N ALA A 235 6.25 12.45 6.07
CA ALA A 235 6.18 13.29 7.27
C ALA A 235 6.32 14.78 6.95
N ALA A 236 5.32 15.58 7.32
CA ALA A 236 5.27 17.01 7.03
C ALA A 236 6.43 17.78 7.69
N GLU A 237 6.84 17.36 8.89
CA GLU A 237 7.98 17.89 9.64
C GLU A 237 9.34 17.31 9.19
N GLY A 238 9.34 16.36 8.27
CA GLY A 238 10.48 15.54 7.89
C GLY A 238 10.91 15.74 6.44
N ALA A 239 10.97 14.62 5.70
CA ALA A 239 11.31 14.63 4.27
C ALA A 239 10.16 15.20 3.41
N ASN A 240 8.92 15.17 3.92
CA ASN A 240 7.72 15.77 3.34
C ASN A 240 7.52 15.43 1.85
N PHE A 241 7.79 14.18 1.44
CA PHE A 241 7.67 13.77 0.05
C PHE A 241 6.24 13.89 -0.47
N ALA A 242 6.07 14.51 -1.64
CA ALA A 242 4.87 14.33 -2.45
C ALA A 242 4.88 12.91 -3.07
N CYS A 243 3.71 12.40 -3.50
CA CYS A 243 3.61 11.07 -4.12
C CYS A 243 4.54 10.93 -5.33
N THR A 244 4.61 11.98 -6.15
CA THR A 244 5.43 12.08 -7.37
C THR A 244 6.93 11.98 -7.13
N ARG A 245 7.40 12.15 -5.88
CA ARG A 245 8.82 11.99 -5.52
C ARG A 245 9.28 10.55 -5.72
N CYS A 246 8.44 9.57 -5.36
CA CYS A 246 8.72 8.14 -5.54
C CYS A 246 8.04 7.64 -6.83
N HIS A 247 6.76 7.98 -7.02
CA HIS A 247 6.01 7.70 -8.24
C HIS A 247 6.44 8.65 -9.36
N THR A 248 7.65 8.44 -9.86
CA THR A 248 8.27 9.27 -10.90
C THR A 248 7.35 9.32 -12.12
N THR A 249 7.07 10.52 -12.58
CA THR A 249 6.15 10.75 -13.70
C THR A 249 6.93 11.32 -14.88
N VAL A 250 6.83 10.66 -16.04
CA VAL A 250 7.42 11.10 -17.30
C VAL A 250 6.29 11.09 -18.33
N GLU A 251 6.09 12.19 -19.06
CA GLU A 251 5.00 12.31 -20.05
C GLU A 251 3.63 11.91 -19.47
N HIS A 252 3.32 12.40 -18.26
CA HIS A 252 2.12 12.05 -17.49
C HIS A 252 1.96 10.56 -17.14
N ASN A 253 2.90 9.70 -17.52
CA ASN A 253 2.94 8.30 -17.15
C ASN A 253 3.53 8.14 -15.74
N ILE A 254 2.65 7.95 -14.76
CA ILE A 254 3.01 7.83 -13.35
C ILE A 254 3.55 6.41 -13.09
N ALA A 255 4.82 6.31 -12.67
CA ALA A 255 5.44 5.03 -12.33
C ALA A 255 4.69 4.35 -11.19
N GLY A 256 4.46 3.05 -11.32
CA GLY A 256 3.75 2.24 -10.35
C GLY A 256 3.57 0.82 -10.86
N ARG A 257 3.19 -0.07 -9.95
CA ARG A 257 2.88 -1.47 -10.27
C ARG A 257 1.42 -1.59 -10.68
N LEU A 258 1.18 -2.31 -11.77
CA LEU A 258 -0.12 -2.57 -12.35
C LEU A 258 -0.36 -4.08 -12.40
N TYR A 259 -1.59 -4.50 -12.68
CA TYR A 259 -2.03 -5.91 -12.75
C TYR A 259 -1.10 -6.86 -13.53
N THR A 260 -0.30 -6.35 -14.47
CA THR A 260 0.51 -7.13 -15.41
C THR A 260 2.01 -6.83 -15.34
N ARG A 261 2.46 -5.99 -14.40
CA ARG A 261 3.90 -5.66 -14.29
C ARG A 261 4.53 -6.42 -13.11
N PRO A 262 5.45 -7.37 -13.36
CA PRO A 262 6.20 -8.03 -12.30
C PRO A 262 7.08 -7.02 -11.55
N ALA A 263 7.76 -7.47 -10.49
CA ALA A 263 8.73 -6.63 -9.81
C ALA A 263 9.89 -6.28 -10.72
N SER A 264 10.49 -5.12 -10.44
CA SER A 264 11.85 -4.85 -10.91
C SER A 264 12.72 -6.02 -10.48
N ALA A 265 13.19 -6.80 -11.45
CA ALA A 265 14.19 -7.82 -11.22
C ALA A 265 15.53 -7.17 -10.80
N GLU A 266 15.74 -5.91 -11.19
CA GLU A 266 16.96 -5.17 -10.89
C GLU A 266 16.89 -4.50 -9.51
N ARG A 267 17.92 -4.77 -8.69
CA ARG A 267 18.15 -4.20 -7.34
C ARG A 267 19.09 -3.00 -7.36
N LYS A 268 18.98 -2.15 -8.38
CA LYS A 268 19.92 -1.04 -8.60
C LYS A 268 19.48 0.20 -7.82
N SER A 269 20.45 0.87 -7.20
CA SER A 269 20.22 2.19 -6.63
C SER A 269 20.33 3.27 -7.72
N LEU A 270 19.84 4.48 -7.43
CA LEU A 270 20.06 5.65 -8.29
C LEU A 270 21.53 6.07 -8.40
N ILE A 271 22.40 5.50 -7.56
CA ILE A 271 23.86 5.66 -7.66
C ILE A 271 24.41 4.73 -8.73
N ASP A 272 23.81 3.54 -8.88
CA ASP A 272 24.24 2.53 -9.84
C ASP A 272 23.63 2.77 -11.24
N ASP A 273 22.42 3.35 -11.29
CA ASP A 273 21.66 3.60 -12.51
C ASP A 273 20.73 4.81 -12.30
N ASP A 274 21.06 5.96 -12.89
CA ASP A 274 20.31 7.21 -12.75
C ASP A 274 18.94 7.20 -13.46
N MET A 275 18.71 6.22 -14.32
CA MET A 275 17.44 5.97 -15.01
C MET A 275 16.55 4.97 -14.26
N ALA A 276 17.03 4.37 -13.17
CA ALA A 276 16.25 3.44 -12.37
C ALA A 276 14.99 4.11 -11.78
N SER A 277 13.90 3.35 -11.75
CA SER A 277 12.65 3.84 -11.16
C SER A 277 12.82 4.09 -9.66
N LYS A 278 12.30 5.23 -9.17
CA LYS A 278 12.38 5.63 -7.75
C LYS A 278 11.36 4.93 -6.85
N ILE A 279 10.54 4.03 -7.40
CA ILE A 279 9.45 3.36 -6.67
C ILE A 279 9.93 2.27 -5.70
N THR A 280 11.21 1.89 -5.74
CA THR A 280 11.77 0.85 -4.87
C THR A 280 12.55 1.45 -3.72
N CYS A 281 12.60 0.75 -2.58
CA CYS A 281 13.41 1.18 -1.44
C CYS A 281 14.90 1.23 -1.80
N GLU A 282 15.36 0.24 -2.56
CA GLU A 282 16.77 0.05 -2.94
C GLU A 282 17.26 1.21 -3.83
N SER A 283 16.36 1.86 -4.59
CA SER A 283 16.64 3.05 -5.41
C SER A 283 17.30 4.18 -4.60
N CYS A 284 16.90 4.37 -3.34
CA CYS A 284 17.43 5.43 -2.46
C CYS A 284 18.31 4.90 -1.31
N HIS A 285 18.13 3.63 -0.92
CA HIS A 285 18.75 3.07 0.30
C HIS A 285 19.83 2.01 0.03
N SER A 286 20.08 1.65 -1.23
CA SER A 286 20.85 0.46 -1.64
C SER A 286 20.23 -0.86 -1.17
N ASN A 287 20.81 -1.98 -1.59
CA ASN A 287 20.45 -3.32 -1.14
C ASN A 287 21.08 -3.71 0.22
N LEU A 288 22.03 -2.93 0.75
CA LEU A 288 22.73 -3.20 2.02
C LEU A 288 22.65 -2.02 3.01
N PRO A 289 21.45 -1.55 3.39
CA PRO A 289 21.29 -0.30 4.14
C PRO A 289 21.77 -0.36 5.61
N HIS A 290 21.95 -1.56 6.19
CA HIS A 290 22.26 -1.73 7.60
C HIS A 290 23.77 -1.76 7.87
N LYS A 291 24.37 -0.60 8.16
CA LYS A 291 25.82 -0.47 8.38
C LYS A 291 26.36 -1.26 9.58
N ASN A 292 25.60 -1.31 10.68
CA ASN A 292 26.05 -1.90 11.95
C ASN A 292 25.51 -3.31 12.20
N TYR A 293 24.68 -3.83 11.30
CA TYR A 293 23.96 -5.10 11.47
C TYR A 293 23.98 -5.88 10.16
N SER A 294 25.13 -6.45 9.81
CA SER A 294 25.31 -7.19 8.56
C SER A 294 24.27 -8.30 8.38
N LYS A 295 23.84 -8.95 9.46
CA LYS A 295 22.83 -10.00 9.38
C LYS A 295 21.48 -9.51 8.86
N LEU A 296 21.11 -8.25 9.11
CA LEU A 296 19.88 -7.67 8.54
C LEU A 296 20.01 -7.45 7.03
N ASN A 297 21.23 -7.22 6.52
CA ASN A 297 21.46 -7.14 5.09
C ASN A 297 21.25 -8.50 4.40
N ASP A 298 21.70 -9.61 5.01
CA ASP A 298 21.41 -10.96 4.50
C ASP A 298 19.90 -11.23 4.38
N HIS A 299 19.08 -10.64 5.27
CA HIS A 299 17.63 -10.83 5.19
C HIS A 299 17.05 -10.20 3.92
N THR A 300 17.65 -9.14 3.39
CA THR A 300 17.12 -8.43 2.20
C THR A 300 17.07 -9.32 0.96
N ASP A 301 17.80 -10.43 0.95
CA ASP A 301 17.78 -11.41 -0.14
C ASP A 301 16.47 -12.19 -0.22
N LYS A 302 15.78 -12.36 0.92
CA LYS A 302 14.55 -13.16 1.02
C LYS A 302 13.40 -12.45 1.73
N VAL A 303 13.60 -11.27 2.31
CA VAL A 303 12.61 -10.48 3.03
C VAL A 303 12.57 -9.08 2.44
N ALA A 304 11.40 -8.65 1.99
CA ALA A 304 11.21 -7.31 1.46
C ALA A 304 11.37 -6.24 2.56
N CYS A 305 11.90 -5.05 2.22
CA CYS A 305 12.09 -3.95 3.18
C CYS A 305 10.77 -3.60 3.90
N GLN A 306 9.67 -3.59 3.14
CA GLN A 306 8.32 -3.35 3.63
C GLN A 306 7.94 -4.30 4.77
N SER A 307 8.35 -5.57 4.71
CA SER A 307 8.00 -6.58 5.72
C SER A 307 8.51 -6.20 7.10
N CYS A 308 9.68 -5.57 7.19
CA CYS A 308 10.26 -5.13 8.46
C CYS A 308 9.86 -3.70 8.82
N HIS A 309 9.69 -2.82 7.83
CA HIS A 309 9.53 -1.39 8.05
C HIS A 309 8.07 -0.89 8.02
N ILE A 310 7.09 -1.75 7.71
CA ILE A 310 5.66 -1.47 7.81
C ILE A 310 5.05 -2.51 8.77
N PRO A 311 5.26 -2.34 10.09
CA PRO A 311 4.85 -3.34 11.08
C PRO A 311 3.34 -3.50 11.18
N GLU A 312 2.60 -2.41 10.96
CA GLU A 312 1.15 -2.29 11.00
C GLU A 312 0.67 -1.22 10.01
N PHE A 313 -0.50 -1.44 9.40
CA PHE A 313 -1.23 -0.46 8.59
C PHE A 313 -2.54 -0.05 9.27
N ALA A 314 -3.29 0.88 8.66
CA ALA A 314 -4.51 1.46 9.23
C ALA A 314 -4.25 2.05 10.63
N ARG A 315 -3.14 2.79 10.76
CA ARG A 315 -2.68 3.29 12.07
C ARG A 315 -3.44 4.52 12.57
N VAL A 316 -4.04 5.27 11.65
CA VAL A 316 -4.92 6.41 11.98
C VAL A 316 -6.38 6.07 11.72
N ASN A 317 -6.73 5.76 10.47
CA ASN A 317 -8.09 5.44 10.09
C ASN A 317 -8.30 3.92 10.00
N PRO A 318 -9.45 3.39 10.47
CA PRO A 318 -9.74 1.97 10.38
C PRO A 318 -10.01 1.57 8.93
N THR A 319 -9.63 0.34 8.60
CA THR A 319 -9.76 -0.26 7.28
C THR A 319 -10.78 -1.39 7.31
N LYS A 320 -11.50 -1.58 6.20
CA LYS A 320 -12.41 -2.72 6.08
C LYS A 320 -11.59 -3.98 5.82
N MET A 321 -11.89 -5.03 6.59
CA MET A 321 -11.23 -6.35 6.52
C MET A 321 -12.19 -7.47 6.07
N TRP A 322 -13.50 -7.22 6.16
CA TRP A 322 -14.55 -8.11 5.68
C TRP A 322 -15.67 -7.33 4.99
N TRP A 323 -16.18 -7.85 3.88
CA TRP A 323 -17.40 -7.37 3.22
C TRP A 323 -18.26 -8.53 2.72
N ASP A 324 -19.46 -8.71 3.28
CA ASP A 324 -20.43 -9.72 2.86
C ASP A 324 -21.62 -9.09 2.11
N TRP A 325 -21.64 -9.23 0.78
CA TRP A 325 -22.74 -8.79 -0.09
C TRP A 325 -23.99 -9.69 0.00
N SER A 326 -23.90 -10.91 0.52
CA SER A 326 -25.05 -11.80 0.68
C SER A 326 -26.07 -11.32 1.72
N LYS A 327 -25.66 -10.37 2.56
CA LYS A 327 -26.53 -9.69 3.54
C LYS A 327 -27.11 -8.38 3.00
N ALA A 328 -26.76 -7.97 1.78
CA ALA A 328 -27.30 -6.77 1.19
C ALA A 328 -28.77 -7.00 0.79
N GLY A 329 -29.59 -5.95 0.89
CA GLY A 329 -31.00 -5.97 0.51
C GLY A 329 -31.99 -5.93 1.68
N ASP A 330 -31.56 -6.13 2.93
CA ASP A 330 -32.50 -6.06 4.05
C ASP A 330 -32.97 -4.61 4.25
N LEU A 331 -34.28 -4.43 4.34
CA LEU A 331 -34.93 -3.13 4.56
C LEU A 331 -35.68 -3.15 5.88
N LYS A 332 -35.77 -2.00 6.53
CA LYS A 332 -36.60 -1.80 7.72
C LYS A 332 -37.77 -0.91 7.33
N ASP A 333 -38.99 -1.44 7.46
CA ASP A 333 -40.23 -0.75 7.09
C ASP A 333 -40.20 -0.26 5.63
N GLY A 334 -39.65 -1.08 4.73
CA GLY A 334 -39.50 -0.75 3.30
C GLY A 334 -38.43 0.31 2.98
N LYS A 335 -37.67 0.77 3.98
CA LYS A 335 -36.62 1.78 3.80
C LYS A 335 -35.23 1.20 4.08
N PRO A 336 -34.19 1.67 3.35
CA PRO A 336 -32.83 1.26 3.62
C PRO A 336 -32.37 1.79 4.98
N TYR A 337 -31.59 0.99 5.68
CA TYR A 337 -31.01 1.33 6.98
C TYR A 337 -29.52 0.98 7.02
N HIS A 338 -28.88 1.38 8.11
CA HIS A 338 -27.51 1.02 8.44
C HIS A 338 -27.42 0.70 9.93
N ILE A 339 -26.37 -0.03 10.30
CA ILE A 339 -26.04 -0.32 11.70
C ILE A 339 -24.70 0.34 12.00
N GLU A 340 -24.67 1.15 13.05
CA GLU A 340 -23.43 1.72 13.58
C GLU A 340 -22.59 0.65 14.26
N GLY A 341 -21.29 0.72 14.02
CA GLY A 341 -20.31 -0.20 14.58
C GLY A 341 -19.17 0.52 15.28
N PRO A 342 -18.11 -0.22 15.64
CA PRO A 342 -16.93 0.38 16.25
C PRO A 342 -16.28 1.40 15.30
N TYR A 343 -15.46 2.28 15.88
CA TYR A 343 -14.70 3.31 15.16
C TYR A 343 -15.56 4.30 14.34
N LYS A 344 -16.84 4.45 14.67
CA LYS A 344 -17.81 5.28 13.92
C LYS A 344 -17.92 4.85 12.44
N LYS A 345 -17.80 3.54 12.19
CA LYS A 345 -17.99 2.95 10.87
C LYS A 345 -19.21 2.05 10.93
N HIS A 346 -20.04 2.12 9.91
CA HIS A 346 -21.16 1.20 9.78
C HIS A 346 -20.65 -0.25 9.70
N THR A 347 -21.30 -1.18 10.39
CA THR A 347 -21.10 -2.63 10.26
C THR A 347 -22.11 -3.27 9.33
N TYR A 348 -23.16 -2.53 8.97
CA TYR A 348 -24.15 -2.95 7.99
C TYR A 348 -24.70 -1.75 7.21
N LYS A 349 -24.99 -1.94 5.92
CA LYS A 349 -25.84 -1.03 5.13
C LYS A 349 -26.70 -1.85 4.17
N SER A 350 -28.00 -1.56 4.06
CA SER A 350 -28.90 -2.28 3.13
C SER A 350 -28.33 -2.36 1.72
N ILE A 351 -27.72 -1.27 1.22
CA ILE A 351 -27.18 -1.17 -0.13
C ILE A 351 -25.89 -1.97 -0.38
N LYS A 352 -25.27 -2.54 0.67
CA LYS A 352 -23.91 -3.10 0.59
C LYS A 352 -23.70 -4.36 1.44
N GLY A 353 -24.58 -4.68 2.38
CA GLY A 353 -24.46 -5.82 3.29
C GLY A 353 -23.61 -5.53 4.53
N GLU A 354 -22.92 -6.55 5.03
CA GLU A 354 -22.20 -6.52 6.32
C GLU A 354 -20.71 -6.22 6.15
N PHE A 355 -20.11 -5.51 7.11
CA PHE A 355 -18.70 -5.15 7.15
C PHE A 355 -18.04 -5.48 8.48
N ARG A 356 -16.74 -5.78 8.45
CA ARG A 356 -15.86 -5.74 9.63
C ARG A 356 -14.69 -4.80 9.40
N TRP A 357 -14.31 -4.09 10.46
CA TRP A 357 -13.31 -3.05 10.45
C TRP A 357 -12.24 -3.31 11.49
N GLU A 358 -11.00 -3.01 11.15
CA GLU A 358 -9.87 -3.12 12.06
C GLU A 358 -8.97 -1.88 11.95
N LYS A 359 -8.14 -1.68 12.98
CA LYS A 359 -7.18 -0.58 13.08
C LYS A 359 -5.87 -1.16 13.63
N ASN A 360 -4.72 -0.58 13.25
CA ASN A 360 -3.39 -1.08 13.62
C ASN A 360 -3.20 -2.55 13.19
N VAL A 361 -3.55 -2.83 11.93
CA VAL A 361 -3.63 -4.18 11.41
C VAL A 361 -2.23 -4.69 11.06
N LYS A 362 -1.90 -5.88 11.56
CA LYS A 362 -0.67 -6.59 11.21
C LYS A 362 -0.80 -7.18 9.80
N PRO A 363 0.13 -6.92 8.87
CA PRO A 363 0.10 -7.55 7.55
C PRO A 363 0.20 -9.07 7.63
N GLU A 364 -0.37 -9.75 6.64
CA GLU A 364 -0.09 -11.16 6.35
C GLU A 364 1.08 -11.25 5.36
N TYR A 365 1.92 -12.27 5.49
CA TYR A 365 3.17 -12.38 4.75
C TYR A 365 3.12 -13.54 3.75
N PHE A 366 3.56 -13.26 2.51
CA PHE A 366 3.59 -14.23 1.43
C PHE A 366 4.92 -14.15 0.66
N TRP A 367 5.35 -15.25 0.06
CA TRP A 367 6.37 -15.21 -0.97
C TRP A 367 5.82 -14.44 -2.18
N TYR A 368 6.57 -13.45 -2.65
CA TYR A 368 6.13 -12.56 -3.69
C TYR A 368 7.28 -12.20 -4.65
N ASN A 369 7.11 -12.51 -5.93
CA ASN A 369 8.03 -12.18 -7.01
C ASN A 369 7.59 -10.93 -7.81
N GLY A 370 6.59 -10.21 -7.33
CA GLY A 370 6.06 -9.03 -7.99
C GLY A 370 4.81 -9.24 -8.84
N SER A 371 4.40 -10.48 -9.07
CA SER A 371 3.21 -10.82 -9.87
C SER A 371 2.04 -11.27 -9.01
N PHE A 372 0.83 -11.10 -9.52
CA PHE A 372 -0.40 -11.58 -8.88
C PHE A 372 -1.13 -12.55 -9.79
N ALA A 373 -1.66 -13.64 -9.23
CA ALA A 373 -2.75 -14.37 -9.85
C ALA A 373 -4.04 -13.57 -9.60
N ASN A 374 -4.74 -13.23 -10.68
CA ASN A 374 -5.99 -12.49 -10.62
C ASN A 374 -7.10 -13.31 -11.29
N ILE A 375 -8.28 -13.33 -10.66
CA ILE A 375 -9.52 -13.87 -11.23
C ILE A 375 -10.37 -12.69 -11.71
N GLY A 376 -10.71 -12.69 -12.99
CA GLY A 376 -11.66 -11.77 -13.60
C GLY A 376 -13.04 -12.40 -13.83
N ILE A 377 -13.93 -11.66 -14.46
CA ILE A 377 -15.29 -12.16 -14.80
C ILE A 377 -15.30 -13.21 -15.92
N LYS A 378 -14.18 -13.37 -16.65
CA LYS A 378 -14.04 -14.37 -17.71
C LYS A 378 -13.46 -15.69 -17.22
N ASP A 379 -12.86 -15.71 -16.04
CA ASP A 379 -12.24 -16.91 -15.46
C ASP A 379 -13.29 -17.77 -14.75
N GLU A 380 -13.17 -19.09 -14.89
CA GLU A 380 -13.97 -20.05 -14.14
C GLU A 380 -13.48 -20.14 -12.69
N ILE A 381 -14.41 -20.35 -11.76
CA ILE A 381 -14.13 -20.49 -10.33
C ILE A 381 -14.65 -21.82 -9.79
N ASP A 382 -14.08 -22.26 -8.67
CA ASP A 382 -14.68 -23.29 -7.82
C ASP A 382 -15.43 -22.62 -6.67
N PRO A 383 -16.78 -22.62 -6.67
CA PRO A 383 -17.57 -22.00 -5.62
C PRO A 383 -17.58 -22.80 -4.30
N SER A 384 -17.01 -24.01 -4.26
CA SER A 384 -16.89 -24.80 -3.03
C SER A 384 -15.68 -24.40 -2.17
N ALA A 385 -14.76 -23.63 -2.74
CA ALA A 385 -13.57 -23.11 -2.07
C ALA A 385 -13.64 -21.58 -1.94
N ILE A 386 -12.73 -21.02 -1.14
CA ILE A 386 -12.52 -19.57 -1.10
C ILE A 386 -11.82 -19.14 -2.40
N VAL A 387 -12.44 -18.23 -3.15
CA VAL A 387 -11.89 -17.73 -4.41
C VAL A 387 -10.91 -16.59 -4.15
N GLU A 388 -9.64 -16.84 -4.44
CA GLU A 388 -8.59 -15.83 -4.31
C GLU A 388 -8.59 -14.89 -5.53
N ILE A 389 -9.38 -13.82 -5.47
CA ILE A 389 -9.52 -12.88 -6.59
C ILE A 389 -8.19 -12.21 -6.93
N SER A 390 -7.36 -11.96 -5.93
CA SER A 390 -6.00 -11.44 -6.08
C SER A 390 -5.11 -12.16 -5.07
N HIS A 391 -4.16 -12.95 -5.56
CA HIS A 391 -3.20 -13.71 -4.76
C HIS A 391 -1.75 -13.38 -5.17
N PRO A 392 -0.85 -13.03 -4.22
CA PRO A 392 0.56 -12.80 -4.52
C PRO A 392 1.23 -14.08 -5.01
N LEU A 393 1.92 -14.03 -6.16
CA LEU A 393 2.67 -15.16 -6.68
C LEU A 393 4.12 -15.11 -6.23
N GLY A 394 4.70 -16.28 -6.00
CA GLY A 394 6.10 -16.44 -5.61
C GLY A 394 6.28 -17.71 -4.79
N ASN A 395 7.51 -18.16 -4.67
CA ASN A 395 7.85 -19.27 -3.78
C ASN A 395 9.30 -19.12 -3.27
N LYS A 396 9.72 -20.01 -2.37
CA LYS A 396 11.06 -19.95 -1.76
C LYS A 396 12.23 -20.19 -2.74
N ASN A 397 11.98 -20.96 -3.81
CA ASN A 397 12.99 -21.38 -4.79
C ASN A 397 13.09 -20.37 -5.95
N ASP A 398 12.10 -19.51 -6.10
CA ASP A 398 12.13 -18.41 -7.05
C ASP A 398 13.18 -17.36 -6.60
N PRO A 399 14.20 -17.05 -7.42
CA PRO A 399 15.25 -16.10 -7.07
C PRO A 399 14.74 -14.66 -6.94
N ASP A 400 13.65 -14.31 -7.62
CA ASP A 400 13.06 -12.96 -7.62
C ASP A 400 12.05 -12.78 -6.47
N SER A 401 11.72 -13.88 -5.78
CA SER A 401 10.71 -13.92 -4.74
C SER A 401 11.28 -13.56 -3.36
N ARG A 402 10.60 -12.63 -2.69
CA ARG A 402 10.84 -12.26 -1.29
C ARG A 402 9.55 -12.34 -0.47
N ILE A 403 9.70 -12.55 0.83
CA ILE A 403 8.59 -12.47 1.78
C ILE A 403 8.16 -11.01 1.90
N ALA A 404 6.94 -10.70 1.46
CA ALA A 404 6.37 -9.35 1.42
C ALA A 404 5.07 -9.26 2.24
N PRO A 405 4.71 -8.05 2.73
CA PRO A 405 3.53 -7.84 3.57
C PRO A 405 2.31 -7.40 2.75
N PHE A 406 1.16 -7.97 3.08
CA PHE A 406 -0.11 -7.72 2.41
C PHE A 406 -1.25 -7.47 3.40
N LYS A 407 -2.15 -6.58 3.04
CA LYS A 407 -3.52 -6.58 3.54
C LYS A 407 -4.31 -7.64 2.77
N ILE A 408 -4.90 -8.60 3.47
CA ILE A 408 -5.86 -9.54 2.87
C ILE A 408 -7.26 -9.10 3.25
N HIS A 409 -8.00 -8.53 2.29
CA HIS A 409 -9.42 -8.28 2.46
C HIS A 409 -10.20 -9.55 2.13
N ARG A 410 -11.11 -9.95 3.01
CA ARG A 410 -11.96 -11.13 2.84
C ARG A 410 -13.40 -10.69 2.59
N GLY A 411 -14.22 -11.53 2.00
CA GLY A 411 -15.62 -11.19 1.81
C GLY A 411 -16.44 -12.26 1.12
N LYS A 412 -17.71 -11.97 0.90
CA LYS A 412 -18.61 -12.81 0.12
C LYS A 412 -19.28 -11.98 -0.96
N GLN A 413 -19.23 -12.42 -2.21
CA GLN A 413 -19.73 -11.63 -3.35
C GLN A 413 -20.42 -12.51 -4.39
N PRO A 414 -21.29 -11.95 -5.24
CA PRO A 414 -22.06 -12.74 -6.18
C PRO A 414 -21.19 -13.35 -7.28
N TYR A 415 -21.61 -14.52 -7.78
CA TYR A 415 -21.09 -15.20 -8.95
C TYR A 415 -22.26 -15.82 -9.76
N ASP A 416 -22.07 -16.06 -11.05
CA ASP A 416 -23.03 -16.76 -11.92
C ASP A 416 -23.02 -18.25 -11.57
N LYS A 417 -24.14 -18.75 -11.05
CA LYS A 417 -24.25 -20.10 -10.50
C LYS A 417 -24.05 -21.20 -11.55
N ILE A 418 -24.51 -20.94 -12.78
CA ILE A 418 -24.48 -21.92 -13.86
C ILE A 418 -23.13 -21.89 -14.58
N ARG A 419 -22.61 -20.69 -14.86
CA ARG A 419 -21.32 -20.53 -15.55
C ARG A 419 -20.12 -20.69 -14.63
N LYS A 420 -20.33 -20.63 -13.31
CA LYS A 420 -19.26 -20.62 -12.29
C LYS A 420 -18.22 -19.56 -12.60
N ARG A 421 -18.67 -18.32 -12.77
CA ARG A 421 -17.80 -17.16 -13.00
C ARG A 421 -18.21 -16.02 -12.10
N MET A 422 -17.25 -15.20 -11.71
CA MET A 422 -17.55 -13.98 -10.98
C MET A 422 -18.38 -13.02 -11.86
N VAL A 423 -19.26 -12.25 -11.23
CA VAL A 423 -20.11 -11.27 -11.94
C VAL A 423 -19.74 -9.84 -11.58
N ALA A 424 -20.15 -8.91 -12.43
CA ALA A 424 -19.92 -7.49 -12.28
C ALA A 424 -21.27 -6.76 -12.21
N PRO A 425 -21.93 -6.66 -11.04
CA PRO A 425 -23.18 -5.94 -10.91
C PRO A 425 -22.99 -4.43 -11.09
N LEU A 426 -23.95 -3.77 -11.73
CA LEU A 426 -24.04 -2.32 -11.78
C LEU A 426 -24.62 -1.79 -10.46
N LEU A 427 -23.76 -1.19 -9.63
CA LEU A 427 -24.12 -0.83 -8.27
C LEU A 427 -24.79 0.54 -8.18
N SER A 428 -24.46 1.47 -9.08
CA SER A 428 -24.92 2.86 -9.02
C SER A 428 -25.37 3.41 -10.37
N GLY A 429 -25.94 4.62 -10.36
CA GLY A 429 -26.59 5.22 -11.52
C GLY A 429 -28.05 4.78 -11.66
N PRO A 430 -28.73 5.12 -12.77
CA PRO A 430 -30.11 4.74 -13.01
C PRO A 430 -30.32 3.23 -12.85
N ASN A 431 -31.28 2.86 -12.01
CA ASN A 431 -31.61 1.48 -11.63
C ASN A 431 -30.47 0.69 -10.96
N GLY A 432 -29.31 1.29 -10.63
CA GLY A 432 -28.21 0.56 -9.99
C GLY A 432 -28.64 -0.08 -8.65
N TYR A 433 -27.98 -1.16 -8.23
CA TYR A 433 -28.35 -1.94 -7.04
C TYR A 433 -28.60 -1.09 -5.78
N TRP A 434 -27.82 -0.02 -5.56
CA TRP A 434 -27.99 0.88 -4.41
C TRP A 434 -29.33 1.64 -4.37
N THR A 435 -30.09 1.61 -5.47
CA THR A 435 -31.42 2.22 -5.59
C THR A 435 -32.52 1.18 -5.79
N SER A 436 -32.28 0.17 -6.62
CA SER A 436 -33.28 -0.83 -6.98
C SER A 436 -33.37 -2.01 -6.00
N PHE A 437 -32.28 -2.32 -5.29
CA PHE A 437 -32.14 -3.56 -4.51
C PHE A 437 -32.35 -4.86 -5.29
N ASP A 438 -32.34 -4.80 -6.63
CA ASP A 438 -32.43 -5.97 -7.51
C ASP A 438 -31.02 -6.37 -7.97
N MET A 439 -30.45 -7.37 -7.31
CA MET A 439 -29.11 -7.88 -7.64
C MET A 439 -29.10 -8.60 -9.00
N LYS A 440 -30.20 -9.27 -9.38
CA LYS A 440 -30.26 -10.03 -10.64
C LYS A 440 -30.24 -9.09 -11.83
N ASP A 441 -31.03 -8.02 -11.78
CA ASP A 441 -31.01 -6.97 -12.81
C ASP A 441 -29.66 -6.23 -12.82
N ALA A 442 -29.12 -5.89 -11.65
CA ALA A 442 -27.81 -5.24 -11.54
C ALA A 442 -26.69 -6.06 -12.19
N ILE A 443 -26.65 -7.39 -11.96
CA ILE A 443 -25.72 -8.31 -12.61
C ILE A 443 -25.95 -8.32 -14.12
N THR A 444 -27.20 -8.48 -14.55
CA THR A 444 -27.56 -8.55 -15.98
C THR A 444 -27.06 -7.33 -16.74
N ARG A 445 -27.33 -6.13 -16.22
CA ARG A 445 -26.90 -4.89 -16.87
C ARG A 445 -25.40 -4.68 -16.77
N GLY A 446 -24.78 -4.93 -15.62
CA GLY A 446 -23.35 -4.74 -15.42
C GLY A 446 -22.50 -5.68 -16.27
N ASN A 447 -22.80 -6.99 -16.30
CA ASN A 447 -22.12 -7.94 -17.19
C ASN A 447 -22.26 -7.56 -18.67
N LYS A 448 -23.43 -7.06 -19.09
CA LYS A 448 -23.66 -6.57 -20.46
C LYS A 448 -22.71 -5.43 -20.84
N THR A 449 -22.36 -4.53 -19.91
CA THR A 449 -21.38 -3.45 -20.18
C THR A 449 -19.98 -3.94 -20.52
N LEU A 450 -19.66 -5.17 -20.12
CA LEU A 450 -18.39 -5.84 -20.33
C LEU A 450 -18.47 -6.92 -21.43
N GLY A 451 -19.62 -7.04 -22.12
CA GLY A 451 -19.84 -8.03 -23.17
C GLY A 451 -19.98 -9.46 -22.66
N GLU A 452 -20.18 -9.67 -21.35
CA GLU A 452 -20.30 -11.01 -20.77
C GLU A 452 -21.77 -11.41 -20.58
N PRO A 453 -22.15 -12.66 -20.89
CA PRO A 453 -23.49 -13.15 -20.64
C PRO A 453 -23.69 -13.49 -19.14
N PHE A 454 -24.92 -13.35 -18.65
CA PHE A 454 -25.35 -13.81 -17.33
C PHE A 454 -26.44 -14.88 -17.48
N SER A 455 -26.44 -15.90 -16.63
CA SER A 455 -27.31 -17.08 -16.78
C SER A 455 -28.74 -16.81 -16.31
N GLY A 456 -28.92 -15.73 -15.55
CA GLY A 456 -30.15 -15.44 -14.85
C GLY A 456 -30.17 -15.99 -13.41
N GLU A 457 -29.15 -16.76 -13.01
CA GLU A 457 -29.01 -17.31 -11.66
C GLU A 457 -27.65 -16.93 -11.05
N TYR A 458 -27.67 -16.44 -9.82
CA TYR A 458 -26.48 -16.12 -9.06
C TYR A 458 -26.56 -16.74 -7.67
N ASP A 459 -25.39 -16.93 -7.07
CA ASP A 459 -25.23 -17.26 -5.66
C ASP A 459 -23.99 -16.50 -5.14
N PHE A 460 -23.62 -16.66 -3.88
CA PHE A 460 -22.52 -15.95 -3.24
C PHE A 460 -21.39 -16.90 -2.86
N VAL A 461 -20.16 -16.49 -3.18
CA VAL A 461 -18.93 -17.24 -2.87
C VAL A 461 -18.02 -16.42 -1.96
N GLU A 462 -17.30 -17.08 -1.07
CA GLU A 462 -16.27 -16.45 -0.25
C GLU A 462 -15.03 -16.11 -1.09
N THR A 463 -14.40 -14.99 -0.78
CA THR A 463 -13.32 -14.43 -1.59
C THR A 463 -12.22 -13.81 -0.73
N THR A 464 -11.00 -13.80 -1.25
CA THR A 464 -9.89 -12.99 -0.73
C THR A 464 -9.35 -12.03 -1.80
N TYR A 465 -8.78 -10.93 -1.35
CA TYR A 465 -8.10 -9.96 -2.22
C TYR A 465 -6.89 -9.38 -1.49
N ALA A 466 -5.71 -9.65 -2.03
CA ALA A 466 -4.46 -9.14 -1.51
C ALA A 466 -4.14 -7.73 -2.05
N PHE A 467 -3.80 -6.82 -1.13
CA PHE A 467 -3.18 -5.52 -1.41
C PHE A 467 -1.78 -5.47 -0.81
N PRO A 468 -0.76 -5.09 -1.58
CA PRO A 468 0.58 -4.91 -1.02
C PRO A 468 0.57 -3.70 -0.09
N THR A 469 1.16 -3.83 1.09
CA THR A 469 1.39 -2.69 1.99
C THR A 469 2.74 -2.05 1.65
N THR A 470 2.71 -0.79 1.21
CA THR A 470 3.86 -0.11 0.59
C THR A 470 4.12 1.30 1.14
N HIS A 471 3.16 1.85 1.88
CA HIS A 471 3.24 3.13 2.57
C HIS A 471 3.15 2.92 4.09
N MET A 472 3.14 4.01 4.85
CA MET A 472 3.21 3.99 6.30
C MET A 472 4.52 3.36 6.81
N VAL A 473 5.64 3.70 6.17
CA VAL A 473 6.95 3.25 6.64
C VAL A 473 7.22 3.86 8.01
N ALA A 474 7.37 3.01 9.03
CA ALA A 474 7.56 3.42 10.40
C ALA A 474 9.00 3.91 10.66
N PRO A 475 9.22 4.68 11.75
CA PRO A 475 10.56 4.99 12.25
C PRO A 475 11.39 3.71 12.45
N ARG A 476 12.72 3.82 12.32
CA ARG A 476 13.63 2.66 12.40
C ARG A 476 13.54 1.93 13.75
N GLU A 477 13.22 2.65 14.81
CA GLU A 477 13.04 2.15 16.17
C GLU A 477 11.77 1.30 16.33
N ASP A 478 10.79 1.47 15.43
CA ASP A 478 9.53 0.74 15.39
C ASP A 478 9.55 -0.37 14.32
N ALA A 479 10.68 -0.58 13.63
CA ALA A 479 10.82 -1.69 12.68
C ALA A 479 10.78 -3.03 13.43
N LEU A 480 10.34 -4.08 12.73
CA LEU A 480 10.20 -5.41 13.35
C LEU A 480 11.54 -5.91 13.89
N ASN A 481 11.51 -6.39 15.13
CA ASN A 481 12.66 -7.00 15.77
C ASN A 481 12.75 -8.51 15.44
N CYS A 482 13.94 -9.10 15.65
CA CYS A 482 14.19 -10.51 15.33
C CYS A 482 13.15 -11.45 15.95
N SER A 483 12.78 -11.20 17.22
CA SER A 483 11.83 -12.02 17.98
C SER A 483 10.40 -11.98 17.47
N GLU A 484 10.03 -11.02 16.61
CA GLU A 484 8.69 -11.01 16.02
C GLU A 484 8.55 -12.08 14.91
N CYS A 485 9.66 -12.46 14.27
CA CYS A 485 9.68 -13.49 13.23
C CYS A 485 10.23 -14.82 13.76
N HIS A 486 11.28 -14.77 14.59
CA HIS A 486 12.04 -15.92 15.09
C HIS A 486 11.51 -16.47 16.42
N ILE A 487 10.19 -16.46 16.61
CA ILE A 487 9.53 -16.99 17.81
C ILE A 487 8.58 -18.12 17.45
N ARG A 488 8.38 -19.08 18.35
CA ARG A 488 7.52 -20.25 18.10
C ARG A 488 6.03 -19.92 18.05
N LYS A 489 5.59 -19.03 18.93
CA LYS A 489 4.19 -18.64 19.09
C LYS A 489 4.02 -17.21 18.60
N ASN A 490 2.98 -16.96 17.82
CA ASN A 490 2.64 -15.64 17.29
C ASN A 490 3.75 -15.02 16.40
N SER A 491 4.51 -15.86 15.68
CA SER A 491 5.44 -15.37 14.67
C SER A 491 4.70 -14.65 13.56
N ARG A 492 5.24 -13.51 13.11
CA ARG A 492 4.81 -12.81 11.89
C ARG A 492 4.85 -13.72 10.67
N LEU A 493 5.81 -14.64 10.63
CA LEU A 493 6.02 -15.56 9.51
C LEU A 493 5.41 -16.93 9.75
N ALA A 494 4.43 -17.09 10.65
CA ALA A 494 3.88 -18.40 11.00
C ALA A 494 3.38 -19.21 9.79
N ASN A 495 2.83 -18.53 8.77
CA ASN A 495 2.29 -19.17 7.56
C ASN A 495 3.35 -19.41 6.46
N ILE A 496 4.60 -18.95 6.65
CA ILE A 496 5.69 -19.20 5.70
C ILE A 496 6.30 -20.57 5.95
N THR A 497 5.94 -21.55 5.13
CA THR A 497 6.41 -22.93 5.24
C THR A 497 7.57 -23.22 4.27
N GLY A 498 8.17 -24.40 4.42
CA GLY A 498 9.20 -24.90 3.50
C GLY A 498 10.61 -24.30 3.69
N ILE A 499 10.81 -23.41 4.67
CA ILE A 499 12.12 -22.93 5.11
C ILE A 499 12.29 -23.23 6.60
N TYR A 500 13.54 -23.38 7.04
CA TYR A 500 13.86 -23.46 8.46
C TYR A 500 14.21 -22.07 8.99
N LEU A 501 13.38 -21.55 9.89
CA LEU A 501 13.56 -20.28 10.57
C LEU A 501 14.07 -20.53 11.99
N PRO A 502 15.33 -20.16 12.31
CA PRO A 502 15.88 -20.31 13.66
C PRO A 502 14.96 -19.71 14.73
N GLY A 503 14.82 -20.38 15.87
CA GLY A 503 13.94 -19.94 16.97
C GLY A 503 12.45 -20.25 16.78
N ARG A 504 11.92 -20.18 15.54
CA ARG A 504 10.55 -20.59 15.19
C ARG A 504 10.45 -22.11 15.01
N ASP A 505 11.31 -22.65 14.13
CA ASP A 505 11.29 -24.05 13.73
C ASP A 505 12.21 -24.91 14.60
N ARG A 506 11.90 -26.20 14.68
CA ARG A 506 12.68 -27.21 15.40
C ARG A 506 12.84 -28.45 14.54
N SER A 507 13.99 -29.10 14.65
CA SER A 507 14.18 -30.43 14.10
C SER A 507 14.72 -31.30 15.22
N ASN A 508 13.89 -32.19 15.75
CA ASN A 508 14.28 -33.05 16.87
C ASN A 508 15.56 -33.85 16.58
N PHE A 509 15.83 -34.15 15.31
CA PHE A 509 17.04 -34.83 14.88
C PHE A 509 18.27 -33.91 14.96
N ILE A 510 18.19 -32.71 14.37
CA ILE A 510 19.29 -31.72 14.41
C ILE A 510 19.52 -31.25 15.85
N ASP A 511 18.46 -31.01 16.61
CA ASP A 511 18.53 -30.58 18.01
C ASP A 511 19.24 -31.64 18.87
N LYS A 512 18.95 -32.93 18.65
CA LYS A 512 19.63 -34.05 19.33
C LYS A 512 21.10 -34.14 18.95
N ILE A 513 21.42 -34.05 17.66
CA ILE A 513 22.82 -34.07 17.19
C ILE A 513 23.59 -32.88 17.78
N GLY A 514 23.00 -31.68 17.74
CA GLY A 514 23.58 -30.48 18.32
C GLY A 514 23.84 -30.64 19.81
N LEU A 515 22.88 -31.19 20.56
CA LEU A 515 23.05 -31.46 21.98
C LEU A 515 24.15 -32.49 22.24
N ILE A 516 24.20 -33.58 21.48
CA ILE A 516 25.27 -34.59 21.58
C ILE A 516 26.64 -33.96 21.29
N ALA A 517 26.74 -33.11 20.26
CA ALA A 517 27.97 -32.43 19.92
C ALA A 517 28.44 -31.47 21.03
N VAL A 518 27.51 -30.69 21.63
CA VAL A 518 27.81 -29.81 22.76
C VAL A 518 28.26 -30.62 23.98
N LEU A 519 27.54 -31.68 24.33
CA LEU A 519 27.90 -32.55 25.45
C LEU A 519 29.23 -33.26 25.21
N GLY A 520 29.49 -33.70 23.98
CA GLY A 520 30.74 -34.33 23.57
C GLY A 520 31.92 -33.35 23.64
N ALA A 521 31.76 -32.12 23.16
CA ALA A 521 32.77 -31.07 23.28
C ALA A 521 33.04 -30.72 24.75
N PHE A 522 31.99 -30.59 25.57
CA PHE A 522 32.12 -30.36 27.01
C PHE A 522 32.88 -31.49 27.70
N ALA A 523 32.55 -32.75 27.40
CA ALA A 523 33.26 -33.91 27.90
C ALA A 523 34.74 -33.90 27.46
N GLY A 524 35.02 -33.57 26.20
CA GLY A 524 36.39 -33.44 25.68
C GLY A 524 37.20 -32.37 26.43
N VAL A 525 36.62 -31.20 26.68
CA VAL A 525 37.26 -30.13 27.48
C VAL A 525 37.49 -30.56 28.92
N MET A 526 36.52 -31.24 29.55
CA MET A 526 36.67 -31.77 30.91
C MET A 526 37.77 -32.83 30.99
N LEU A 527 37.82 -33.78 30.04
CA LEU A 527 38.86 -34.80 29.96
C LEU A 527 40.24 -34.19 29.72
N HIS A 528 40.34 -33.18 28.84
CA HIS A 528 41.58 -32.45 28.63
C HIS A 528 42.04 -31.69 29.89
N GLY A 529 41.09 -31.05 30.60
CA GLY A 529 41.36 -30.37 31.86
C GLY A 529 41.82 -31.32 32.98
N LEU A 530 41.16 -32.47 33.13
CA LEU A 530 41.55 -33.52 34.07
C LEU A 530 42.92 -34.11 33.70
N GLY A 531 43.15 -34.40 32.42
CA GLY A 531 44.45 -34.85 31.93
C GLY A 531 45.57 -33.87 32.28
N ARG A 532 45.34 -32.56 32.08
CA ARG A 532 46.28 -31.51 32.51
C ARG A 532 46.48 -31.47 34.03
N PHE A 533 45.44 -31.69 34.82
CA PHE A 533 45.54 -31.71 36.28
C PHE A 533 46.40 -32.88 36.78
N PHE A 534 46.17 -34.10 36.29
CA PHE A 534 46.91 -35.28 36.71
C PHE A 534 48.35 -35.31 36.18
N THR A 535 48.60 -34.82 34.95
CA THR A 535 49.97 -34.73 34.40
C THR A 535 50.80 -33.63 35.04
N ARG A 536 50.17 -32.60 35.62
CA ARG A 536 50.87 -31.52 36.34
C ARG A 536 51.40 -31.95 37.72
N ASN A 537 50.84 -33.00 38.32
CA ASN A 537 51.32 -33.59 39.58
C ASN A 537 52.27 -34.79 39.36
N GLY A 538 52.63 -35.10 38.11
CA GLY A 538 53.55 -36.19 37.75
C GLY A 538 55.02 -35.77 37.63
N LYS A 539 55.40 -34.64 38.24
CA LYS A 539 56.79 -34.22 38.40
C LYS A 539 57.04 -33.77 39.84
N GLU A 540 57.06 -34.72 40.75
CA GLU A 540 57.96 -34.70 41.89
C GLU A 540 58.42 -36.15 42.10
N GLU A 541 59.73 -36.33 41.92
CA GLU A 541 60.59 -37.53 42.04
C GLU A 541 60.56 -38.57 40.90
#